data_AF-A0A662H0B9-F1
#
_entry.id   AF-A0A662H0B9-F1
#
_cell.length_a   1.000
_cell.length_b   1.000
_cell.length_c   1.000
_cell.angle_alpha   90.00
_cell.angle_beta   90.00
_cell.angle_gamma   90.00
#
_symmetry.space_group_name_H-M   'P 1'
#
loop_
_entity.id
_entity.type
_entity.pdbx_description
1 polymer ?
#
loop_
_entity_poly.entity_id
_entity_poly.type
_entity_poly.pdbx_seq_one_letter_code
_entity_poly.pdbx_strand_id
1 'polypeptide(L)' 'MKFEEALDFLYGFKDFEKEVRPYRQSLFSFRNFLKYLGNPHEKIGTPIIVAGTKGKGSVATMLSYIIRESVG' A
#
# COMPACT_ATOMS: atom_id res chain seq x y z
N MET A 1 -0.10 -1.98 22.81
CA MET A 1 0.49 -0.97 21.93
C MET A 1 -0.49 0.18 21.81
N LYS A 2 -0.09 1.38 22.20
CA LYS A 2 -0.85 2.62 21.96
C LYS A 2 -0.62 3.09 20.52
N PHE A 3 -1.43 4.04 20.07
CA PHE A 3 -1.31 4.58 18.71
C PHE A 3 0.08 5.15 18.43
N GLU A 4 0.63 5.89 19.38
CA GLU A 4 1.95 6.52 19.30
C GLU A 4 3.06 5.47 19.24
N GLU A 5 2.98 4.43 20.07
CA GLU A 5 3.94 3.32 20.06
C GLU A 5 3.91 2.54 18.73
N ALA A 6 2.74 2.46 18.08
CA ALA A 6 2.62 1.85 16.75
C ALA A 6 3.27 2.71 15.67
N LEU A 7 3.09 4.04 15.74
CA LEU A 7 3.76 4.98 14.83
C LEU A 7 5.28 4.91 14.98
N ASP A 8 5.79 4.92 16.22
CA ASP A 8 7.23 4.82 16.47
C ASP A 8 7.82 3.54 15.90
N PHE A 9 7.12 2.41 16.06
CA PHE A 9 7.51 1.14 15.45
C PHE A 9 7.52 1.22 13.91
N LEU A 10 6.48 1.79 13.30
CA LEU A 10 6.37 1.89 11.84
C LEU A 10 7.39 2.86 11.23
N TYR A 11 7.68 3.98 11.89
CA TYR A 11 8.66 4.96 11.42
C TYR A 11 10.11 4.56 11.70
N GLY A 12 10.34 3.56 12.54
CA GLY A 12 11.65 2.93 12.71
C GLY A 12 12.10 2.10 11.49
N PHE A 13 11.21 1.78 10.55
CA PHE A 13 11.59 1.09 9.33
C PHE A 13 12.27 2.00 8.31
N LYS A 14 13.05 1.38 7.43
CA LYS A 14 13.80 2.06 6.38
C LYS A 14 12.88 2.81 5.40
N ASP A 15 13.25 4.03 5.01
CA ASP A 15 12.51 4.85 4.02
C ASP A 15 13.03 4.55 2.60
N PHE A 16 12.17 3.94 1.77
CA PHE A 16 12.55 3.48 0.43
C PHE A 16 12.37 4.57 -0.64
N GLU A 17 11.69 5.67 -0.33
CA GLU A 17 11.45 6.76 -1.29
C GLU A 17 12.63 7.73 -1.36
N LYS A 18 13.33 7.92 -0.23
CA LYS A 18 14.47 8.85 -0.14
C LYS A 18 15.80 8.23 -0.56
N GLU A 19 15.89 6.91 -0.56
CA GLU A 19 17.11 6.19 -0.92
C GLU A 19 17.08 5.70 -2.37
N VAL A 20 18.14 6.03 -3.13
CA VAL A 20 18.33 5.50 -4.49
C VAL A 20 18.56 3.99 -4.41
N ARG A 21 17.57 3.20 -4.82
CA ARG A 21 17.66 1.74 -4.80
C ARG A 21 17.99 1.16 -6.17
N PRO A 22 18.71 0.03 -6.24
CA PRO A 22 18.78 -0.76 -7.47
C PRO A 22 17.38 -1.26 -7.86
N TYR A 23 17.10 -1.20 -9.16
CA TYR A 23 15.80 -1.29 -9.83
C TYR A 23 14.95 -2.57 -9.57
N ARG A 24 15.44 -3.56 -8.80
CA ARG A 24 14.69 -4.79 -8.50
C ARG A 24 14.90 -5.25 -7.07
N GLN A 25 13.88 -5.03 -6.25
CA GLN A 25 13.77 -5.71 -4.96
C GLN A 25 12.78 -6.86 -5.09
N SER A 26 13.19 -8.03 -4.63
CA SER A 26 12.33 -9.20 -4.63
C SER A 26 11.16 -8.98 -3.68
N LEU A 27 9.95 -9.28 -4.14
CA LEU A 27 8.76 -9.29 -3.29
C LEU A 27 8.67 -10.55 -2.43
N PHE A 28 9.66 -11.44 -2.44
CA PHE A 28 9.62 -12.74 -1.78
C PHE A 28 9.30 -12.62 -0.27
N SER A 29 10.05 -11.81 0.46
CA SER A 29 9.83 -11.63 1.91
C SER A 29 8.46 -11.03 2.20
N PHE A 30 8.02 -10.05 1.39
CA PHE A 30 6.70 -9.43 1.55
C PHE A 30 5.55 -10.41 1.24
N ARG A 31 5.70 -11.26 0.23
CA ARG A 31 4.74 -12.33 -0.08
C ARG A 31 4.66 -13.36 1.05
N ASN A 32 5.78 -13.74 1.67
CA ASN A 32 5.76 -14.64 2.83
C ASN A 32 5.07 -14.00 4.04
N PHE A 33 5.28 -12.70 4.26
CA PHE A 33 4.54 -11.94 5.27
C PHE A 33 3.03 -11.95 5.00
N LEU A 34 2.60 -11.71 3.76
CA LEU A 34 1.17 -11.78 3.40
C LEU A 34 0.59 -13.18 3.61
N LYS A 35 1.35 -14.23 3.32
CA LYS A 35 0.95 -15.63 3.60
C LYS A 35 0.76 -15.88 5.09
N TYR A 36 1.67 -15.38 5.92
CA TYR A 36 1.54 -15.47 7.39
C TYR A 36 0.26 -14.79 7.90
N LEU A 37 -0.19 -13.72 7.23
CA LEU A 37 -1.45 -13.04 7.52
C LEU A 37 -2.69 -13.66 6.84
N GLY A 38 -2.55 -14.80 6.16
CA GLY A 38 -3.67 -15.46 5.47
C GLY A 38 -4.10 -14.78 4.16
N ASN A 39 -3.15 -14.20 3.43
CA ASN A 39 -3.34 -13.56 2.12
C ASN A 39 -4.54 -12.58 2.05
N PRO A 40 -4.62 -11.56 2.91
CA PRO A 40 -5.77 -10.66 2.93
C PRO A 40 -6.02 -9.91 1.61
N HIS A 41 -4.95 -9.66 0.84
CA HIS A 41 -5.01 -9.04 -0.48
C HIS A 41 -5.79 -9.86 -1.52
N GLU A 42 -5.91 -11.18 -1.37
CA GLU A 42 -6.70 -12.05 -2.27
C GLU A 42 -8.22 -11.90 -2.03
N LYS A 43 -8.64 -11.26 -0.93
CA LYS A 43 -10.04 -11.02 -0.59
C LYS A 43 -10.62 -9.76 -1.25
N ILE A 44 -9.77 -8.99 -1.95
CA ILE A 44 -10.19 -7.78 -2.66
C ILE A 44 -10.83 -8.19 -3.98
N GLY A 45 -12.15 -7.99 -4.13
CA GLY A 45 -12.89 -8.44 -5.32
C GLY A 45 -12.41 -7.80 -6.62
N THR A 46 -12.31 -6.48 -6.66
CA THR A 46 -11.87 -5.74 -7.85
C THR A 46 -10.76 -4.75 -7.46
N PRO A 47 -9.49 -5.18 -7.45
CA PRO A 47 -8.38 -4.30 -7.13
C PRO A 47 -8.15 -3.27 -8.24
N ILE A 48 -8.00 -2.00 -7.87
CA ILE A 48 -7.59 -0.91 -8.76
C ILE A 48 -6.18 -0.48 -8.38
N ILE A 49 -5.23 -0.63 -9.31
CA ILE A 49 -3.82 -0.26 -9.10
C ILE A 49 -3.52 1.03 -9.86
N VAL A 50 -3.22 2.11 -9.13
CA VAL A 50 -2.89 3.43 -9.72
C VAL A 50 -1.38 3.67 -9.68
N ALA A 51 -0.72 3.60 -10.83
CA ALA A 51 0.72 3.83 -10.98
C ALA A 51 1.03 5.11 -11.79
N GLY A 52 2.27 5.60 -11.72
CA GLY A 52 2.72 6.87 -12.32
C GLY A 52 3.82 7.53 -11.49
N THR A 53 4.32 8.71 -11.87
CA THR A 53 5.25 9.52 -11.06
C THR A 53 4.54 10.72 -10.44
N LYS A 54 3.54 11.27 -11.12
CA LYS A 54 2.66 12.36 -10.66
C LYS A 54 1.20 11.93 -10.74
N GLY A 55 0.32 12.57 -9.97
CA GLY A 55 -1.14 12.40 -10.09
C GLY A 55 -1.76 11.12 -9.53
N LYS A 56 -0.97 10.09 -9.16
CA LYS A 56 -1.49 8.83 -8.57
C LYS A 56 -2.43 9.05 -7.39
N GLY A 57 -2.04 9.92 -6.46
CA GLY A 57 -2.86 10.26 -5.29
C GLY A 57 -4.17 10.92 -5.70
N SER A 58 -4.11 11.93 -6.58
CA SER A 58 -5.31 12.64 -7.08
C SER A 58 -6.28 11.69 -7.80
N VAL A 59 -5.77 10.82 -8.67
CA VAL A 59 -6.59 9.83 -9.39
C VAL A 59 -7.18 8.81 -8.43
N ALA A 60 -6.41 8.28 -7.48
CA ALA A 60 -6.92 7.35 -6.47
C ALA A 60 -8.05 7.98 -5.63
N THR A 61 -7.89 9.24 -5.22
CA THR A 61 -8.92 9.98 -4.49
C THR A 61 -10.18 10.16 -5.34
N MET A 62 -10.04 10.62 -6.59
CA MET A 62 -11.17 10.84 -7.48
C MET A 62 -11.95 9.54 -7.72
N LEU A 63 -11.26 8.43 -8.02
CA LEU A 63 -11.89 7.12 -8.18
C LEU A 63 -12.60 6.66 -6.91
N SER A 64 -11.99 6.86 -5.73
CA SER A 64 -12.60 6.51 -4.46
C SER A 64 -13.92 7.24 -4.22
N TYR A 65 -14.00 8.54 -4.56
CA TYR A 65 -15.24 9.30 -4.45
C TYR A 65 -16.28 8.82 -5.46
N ILE A 66 -15.90 8.70 -6.74
CA ILE A 66 -16.84 8.28 -7.79
C ILE A 66 -17.45 6.92 -7.46
N ILE A 67 -16.63 5.94 -7.09
CA ILE A 67 -17.12 4.58 -6.77
C ILE A 67 -18.02 4.62 -5.54
N ARG A 68 -17.64 5.35 -4.49
CA ARG A 68 -18.45 5.46 -3.27
C ARG A 68 -19.82 6.06 -3.55
N GLU A 69 -19.91 7.09 -4.38
CA GLU A 69 -21.19 7.75 -4.72
C GLU A 69 -22.00 6.97 -5.77
N SER A 70 -21.34 6.14 -6.60
CA SER A 70 -22.02 5.32 -7.62
C SER A 70 -22.68 4.05 -7.06
N VAL A 71 -22.40 3.71 -5.81
CA VAL A 71 -22.93 2.52 -5.11
C VAL A 71 -23.98 2.93 -4.06
N GLY A 72 -24.42 4.20 -4.07
CA GLY A 72 -25.52 4.74 -3.27
C GLY A 72 -26.89 4.51 -3.89
#